data_AF-A0A496AWE8-F1
#
_entry.id   AF-A0A496AWE8-F1
#
_cell.length_a   1.000
_cell.length_b   1.000
_cell.length_c   1.000
_cell.angle_alpha   90.00
_cell.angle_beta   90.00
_cell.angle_gamma   90.00
#
_symmetry.space_group_name_H-M   'P 1'
#
loop_
_entity.id
_entity.type
_entity.pdbx_description
1 polymer ?
#
loop_
_entity_poly.entity_id
_entity_poly.type
_entity_poly.pdbx_seq_one_letter_code
_entity_poly.pdbx_strand_id
1 'polypeptide(L)'
;MKWDDISREWQLSESPNQGEKDVWPINSNGEDMTWGFGVETLEKKLLLSELSATTDADGSVRIRFKRYLNKDGTLPTTWWSHKEYSATAHGTRFLTNMLGNALTFLFPKSIHLVQDCLRVSSIGKSDTVLDYFGGSGTTAHATINLNREDEGNRKYILVEMGHHFDTALIPRIKKAVYAEKWKDAKPVSRESGLSHIIKYQRIESYEDALNNIELNETEHKNLLFDEHQLSYMLESDTRESPTFLNISELQNPFSYQLNIIEDMQRQTQSVDLPETFNYLLGISVQTRQCLNDDNRRYLVYRGMVEQKTFVIIWRATEGWNEQDWEQDCRFIEEHKLTEGADEVYVNTNSIVPDAKPLDPLFKKLMFT
;
A
#
# COMPACT_ATOMS: atom_id res chain seq x y z
N MET A 1 48.96 24.95 17.16
CA MET A 1 49.85 23.78 17.37
C MET A 1 50.39 23.29 16.04
N LYS A 2 51.60 22.76 16.01
CA LYS A 2 52.21 22.09 14.84
C LYS A 2 52.62 20.69 15.25
N TRP A 3 52.40 19.72 14.38
CA TRP A 3 52.88 18.36 14.59
C TRP A 3 54.37 18.29 14.26
N ASP A 4 55.16 17.70 15.15
CA ASP A 4 56.57 17.39 14.91
C ASP A 4 56.72 15.90 14.62
N ASP A 5 57.10 15.56 13.39
CA ASP A 5 57.26 14.18 12.93
C ASP A 5 58.41 13.43 13.64
N ILE A 6 59.38 14.15 14.21
CA ILE A 6 60.56 13.56 14.87
C ILE A 6 60.22 13.18 16.31
N SER A 7 59.63 14.09 17.08
CA SER A 7 59.21 13.80 18.45
C SER A 7 57.88 13.06 18.54
N ARG A 8 57.09 13.04 17.45
CA ARG A 8 55.73 12.51 17.40
C ARG A 8 54.81 13.18 18.43
N GLU A 9 54.98 14.48 18.62
CA GLU A 9 54.23 15.27 19.59
C GLU A 9 53.69 16.56 18.95
N TRP A 10 52.57 17.05 19.48
CA TRP A 10 52.02 18.35 19.10
C TRP A 10 52.73 19.46 19.87
N GLN A 11 53.47 20.30 19.14
CA GLN A 11 54.07 21.50 19.72
C GLN A 11 53.06 22.65 19.71
N LEU A 12 52.77 23.19 20.89
CA LEU A 12 51.92 24.37 21.02
C LEU A 12 52.59 25.58 20.36
N SER A 13 51.81 26.36 19.61
CA SER A 13 52.31 27.54 18.90
C SER A 13 52.32 28.79 19.78
N GLU A 14 51.62 28.71 20.91
CA GLU A 14 51.47 29.73 21.93
C GLU A 14 51.66 29.07 23.30
N SER A 15 52.21 29.79 24.26
CA SER A 15 52.29 29.34 25.65
C SER A 15 51.13 29.94 26.44
N PRO A 16 50.52 29.20 27.38
CA PRO A 16 49.40 29.70 28.17
C PRO A 16 49.78 30.95 28.98
N ASN A 17 48.88 31.93 29.01
CA ASN A 17 49.04 33.15 29.79
C ASN A 17 48.82 32.90 31.30
N GLN A 18 49.11 33.93 32.13
CA GLN A 18 48.96 33.83 33.58
C GLN A 18 47.50 33.59 33.98
N GLY A 19 47.17 32.35 34.36
CA GLY A 19 45.82 31.90 34.72
C GLY A 19 45.20 30.89 33.74
N GLU A 20 45.85 30.62 32.61
CA GLU A 20 45.45 29.59 31.65
C GLU A 20 46.12 28.25 31.97
N LYS A 21 45.43 27.15 31.70
CA LYS A 21 45.94 25.78 31.91
C LYS A 21 45.69 24.96 30.67
N ASP A 22 46.75 24.33 30.17
CA ASP A 22 46.64 23.41 29.03
C ASP A 22 45.88 22.15 29.45
N VAL A 23 44.90 21.78 28.63
CA VAL A 23 44.10 20.57 28.82
C VAL A 23 44.31 19.69 27.61
N TRP A 24 44.82 18.48 27.85
CA TRP A 24 45.01 17.46 26.82
C TRP A 24 43.90 16.40 26.93
N PRO A 25 43.49 15.76 25.81
CA PRO A 25 42.46 14.75 25.80
C PRO A 25 43.02 13.43 26.36
N ILE A 26 43.25 13.37 27.67
CA ILE A 26 43.79 12.19 28.36
C ILE A 26 42.66 11.55 29.15
N ASN A 27 42.52 10.23 29.04
CA ASN A 27 41.49 9.50 29.79
C ASN A 27 41.87 9.34 31.28
N SER A 28 40.96 8.81 32.09
CA SER A 28 41.21 8.57 33.53
C SER A 28 42.34 7.57 33.80
N ASN A 29 42.74 6.78 32.80
CA ASN A 29 43.82 5.80 32.91
C ASN A 29 45.18 6.37 32.46
N GLY A 30 45.24 7.65 32.06
CA GLY A 30 46.46 8.30 31.59
C GLY A 30 46.80 8.03 30.11
N GLU A 31 45.87 7.48 29.33
CA GLU A 31 46.06 7.20 27.92
C GLU A 31 45.62 8.39 27.06
N ASP A 32 46.42 8.71 26.05
CA ASP A 32 46.11 9.75 25.07
C ASP A 32 44.89 9.37 24.23
N MET A 33 43.93 10.29 24.13
CA MET A 33 42.75 10.19 23.28
C MET A 33 42.77 11.29 22.20
N THR A 34 41.72 11.32 21.38
CA THR A 34 41.47 12.38 20.42
C THR A 34 40.31 13.26 20.87
N TRP A 35 40.32 14.53 20.48
CA TRP A 35 39.17 15.40 20.66
C TRP A 35 38.00 14.93 19.79
N GLY A 36 36.81 14.82 20.37
CA GLY A 36 35.61 14.38 19.64
C GLY A 36 35.07 15.39 18.62
N PHE A 37 35.60 16.61 18.58
CA PHE A 37 35.20 17.67 17.66
C PHE A 37 36.42 18.27 16.96
N GLY A 38 36.27 18.60 15.68
CA GLY A 38 37.23 19.43 14.96
C GLY A 38 37.22 20.89 15.46
N VAL A 39 38.31 21.62 15.19
CA VAL A 39 38.53 23.00 15.65
C VAL A 39 37.37 23.92 15.27
N GLU A 40 36.90 23.87 14.03
CA GLU A 40 35.78 24.71 13.55
C GLU A 40 34.48 24.47 14.34
N THR A 41 34.19 23.22 14.70
CA THR A 41 33.00 22.85 15.48
C THR A 41 33.14 23.33 16.93
N LEU A 42 34.34 23.26 17.49
CA LEU A 42 34.63 23.77 18.82
C LEU A 42 34.44 25.29 18.88
N GLU A 43 34.96 26.04 17.92
CA GLU A 43 34.80 27.50 17.83
C GLU A 43 33.33 27.91 17.74
N LYS A 44 32.54 27.23 16.87
CA LYS A 44 31.09 27.46 16.77
C LYS A 44 30.38 27.24 18.11
N LYS A 45 30.72 26.16 18.82
CA LYS A 45 30.12 25.84 20.13
C LYS A 45 30.57 26.79 21.24
N LEU A 46 31.79 27.32 21.16
CA LEU A 46 32.29 28.34 22.07
C LEU A 46 31.51 29.64 21.91
N LEU A 47 31.30 30.10 20.66
CA LEU A 47 30.51 31.29 20.34
C LEU A 47 29.06 31.17 20.85
N LEU A 48 28.47 29.97 20.77
CA LEU A 48 27.12 29.69 21.27
C LEU A 48 27.04 29.48 22.79
N SER A 49 28.14 29.62 23.53
CA SER A 49 28.19 29.38 24.99
C SER A 49 27.71 27.98 25.40
N GLU A 50 27.93 26.99 24.52
CA GLU A 50 27.58 25.57 24.73
C GLU A 50 28.70 24.78 25.43
N LEU A 51 29.84 25.43 25.68
CA LEU A 51 31.01 24.85 26.31
C LEU A 51 31.23 25.46 27.69
N SER A 52 31.60 24.63 28.67
CA SER A 52 32.07 25.09 29.97
C SER A 52 33.25 24.25 30.43
N ALA A 53 34.36 24.89 30.76
CA ALA A 53 35.45 24.25 31.49
C ALA A 53 35.10 24.23 32.97
N THR A 54 35.13 23.04 33.57
CA THR A 54 34.87 22.85 35.00
C THR A 54 36.01 22.09 35.63
N THR A 55 36.42 22.53 36.82
CA THR A 55 37.41 21.82 37.62
C THR A 55 36.70 20.84 38.55
N ASP A 56 37.06 19.57 38.46
CA ASP A 56 36.56 18.54 39.37
C ASP A 56 37.31 18.61 40.71
N ALA A 57 36.80 17.91 41.73
CA ALA A 57 37.35 17.94 43.09
C ALA A 57 38.81 17.43 43.19
N ASP A 58 39.25 16.68 42.17
CA ASP A 58 40.62 16.17 42.00
C ASP A 58 41.58 17.19 41.34
N GLY A 59 41.10 18.39 40.98
CA GLY A 59 41.89 19.41 40.29
C GLY A 59 42.05 19.19 38.78
N SER A 60 41.42 18.14 38.22
CA SER A 60 41.36 17.90 36.78
C SER A 60 40.37 18.87 36.12
N VAL A 61 40.73 19.40 34.95
CA VAL A 61 39.85 20.28 34.18
C VAL A 61 39.14 19.44 33.13
N ARG A 62 37.81 19.42 33.16
CA ARG A 62 36.98 18.77 32.15
C ARG A 62 36.21 19.81 31.35
N ILE A 63 36.21 19.63 30.03
CA ILE A 63 35.36 20.39 29.11
C ILE A 63 34.01 19.68 29.03
N ARG A 64 32.96 20.36 29.50
CA ARG A 64 31.58 19.88 29.44
C ARG A 64 30.82 20.58 28.31
N PHE A 65 29.94 19.84 27.66
CA PHE A 65 29.09 20.32 26.58
C PHE A 65 27.64 20.36 27.06
N LYS A 66 26.94 21.48 26.82
CA LYS A 66 25.51 21.55 27.04
C LYS A 66 24.81 20.68 26.00
N ARG A 67 24.11 19.63 26.44
CA ARG A 67 23.22 18.84 25.60
C ARG A 67 21.79 19.29 25.90
N TYR A 68 21.16 19.94 24.93
CA TYR A 68 19.75 20.25 25.03
C TYR A 68 18.94 18.98 24.78
N LEU A 69 17.85 18.81 25.52
CA LEU A 69 16.90 17.77 25.22
C LEU A 69 16.32 18.07 23.84
N ASN A 70 16.55 17.17 22.88
CA ASN A 70 15.87 17.27 21.60
C ASN A 70 14.36 17.07 21.86
N LYS A 71 13.55 18.08 21.57
CA LYS A 71 12.09 18.01 21.77
C LYS A 71 11.47 16.91 20.90
N ASP A 72 12.12 16.58 19.78
CA ASP A 72 11.68 15.57 18.82
C ASP A 72 12.24 14.16 19.15
N GLY A 73 12.96 14.02 20.27
CA GLY A 73 13.55 12.76 20.70
C GLY A 73 14.87 12.42 20.00
N THR A 74 15.29 11.16 20.09
CA THR A 74 16.51 10.66 19.45
C THR A 74 16.14 9.62 18.42
N LEU A 75 16.76 9.69 17.23
CA LEU A 75 16.66 8.63 16.25
C LEU A 75 17.17 7.31 16.83
N PRO A 76 16.55 6.18 16.47
CA PRO A 76 17.02 4.88 16.92
C PRO A 76 18.42 4.59 16.36
N THR A 77 19.17 3.76 17.07
CA THR A 77 20.48 3.28 16.61
C THR A 77 20.29 2.32 15.43
N THR A 78 21.39 1.93 14.78
CA THR A 78 21.35 0.98 13.66
C THR A 78 20.88 -0.42 14.08
N TRP A 79 20.96 -0.78 15.36
CA TRP A 79 20.60 -2.10 15.87
C TRP A 79 19.43 -2.04 16.84
N TRP A 80 18.33 -2.70 16.47
CA TRP A 80 17.05 -2.62 17.18
C TRP A 80 16.86 -3.87 18.06
N SER A 81 17.43 -3.85 19.27
CA SER A 81 17.42 -5.00 20.21
C SER A 81 16.39 -4.89 21.34
N HIS A 82 15.56 -3.85 21.35
CA HIS A 82 14.55 -3.66 22.38
C HIS A 82 13.53 -4.82 22.38
N LYS A 83 13.02 -5.17 23.57
CA LYS A 83 12.09 -6.30 23.77
C LYS A 83 10.80 -6.17 22.95
N GLU A 84 10.37 -4.93 22.72
CA GLU A 84 9.19 -4.55 21.95
C GLU A 84 9.29 -5.01 20.49
N TYR A 85 10.52 -5.18 19.97
CA TYR A 85 10.76 -5.64 18.59
C TYR A 85 10.75 -7.17 18.44
N SER A 86 10.58 -7.91 19.53
CA SER A 86 10.48 -9.37 19.49
C SER A 86 9.25 -9.84 18.71
N ALA A 87 9.47 -10.53 17.60
CA ALA A 87 8.40 -11.13 16.80
C ALA A 87 7.63 -12.22 17.58
N THR A 88 8.27 -12.96 18.48
CA THR A 88 7.59 -14.00 19.28
C THR A 88 6.58 -13.38 20.26
N ALA A 89 7.00 -12.35 20.99
CA ALA A 89 6.18 -11.73 22.03
C ALA A 89 5.15 -10.74 21.48
N HIS A 90 5.55 -9.89 20.52
CA HIS A 90 4.74 -8.80 19.99
C HIS A 90 4.24 -9.02 18.55
N GLY A 91 4.61 -10.15 17.95
CA GLY A 91 4.03 -10.67 16.71
C GLY A 91 3.12 -11.88 17.01
N THR A 92 3.72 -13.06 17.24
CA THR A 92 2.99 -14.33 17.35
C THR A 92 1.98 -14.31 18.48
N ARG A 93 2.39 -14.05 19.73
CA ARG A 93 1.48 -14.01 20.88
C ARG A 93 0.38 -12.96 20.71
N PHE A 94 0.71 -11.80 20.15
CA PHE A 94 -0.26 -10.76 19.87
C PHE A 94 -1.31 -11.23 18.85
N LEU A 95 -0.86 -11.84 17.74
CA LEU A 95 -1.75 -12.37 16.71
C LEU A 95 -2.63 -13.51 17.26
N THR A 96 -2.06 -14.40 18.07
CA THR A 96 -2.81 -15.46 18.77
C THR A 96 -3.88 -14.89 19.71
N ASN A 97 -3.55 -13.87 20.50
CA ASN A 97 -4.55 -13.21 21.36
C ASN A 97 -5.68 -12.56 20.54
N MET A 98 -5.36 -12.05 19.36
CA MET A 98 -6.31 -11.40 18.46
C MET A 98 -7.19 -12.39 17.70
N LEU A 99 -6.63 -13.45 17.14
CA LEU A 99 -7.32 -14.36 16.20
C LEU A 99 -7.59 -15.76 16.76
N GLY A 100 -7.02 -16.11 17.90
CA GLY A 100 -7.10 -17.44 18.50
C GLY A 100 -5.98 -18.38 18.05
N ASN A 101 -5.98 -19.59 18.59
CA ASN A 101 -4.90 -20.59 18.43
C ASN A 101 -4.88 -21.31 17.07
N ALA A 102 -5.73 -20.93 16.12
CA ALA A 102 -5.81 -21.60 14.81
C ALA A 102 -4.70 -21.20 13.83
N LEU A 103 -3.88 -20.19 14.16
CA LEU A 103 -2.88 -19.59 13.25
C LEU A 103 -1.42 -19.82 13.69
N THR A 104 -1.16 -20.93 14.38
CA THR A 104 0.12 -21.26 15.05
C THR A 104 1.35 -21.33 14.12
N PHE A 105 1.16 -21.31 12.80
CA PHE A 105 2.24 -21.43 11.81
C PHE A 105 2.73 -20.10 11.23
N LEU A 106 2.10 -18.97 11.59
CA LEU A 106 2.53 -17.66 11.11
C LEU A 106 3.60 -17.03 12.01
N PHE A 107 4.61 -16.44 11.39
CA PHE A 107 5.69 -15.69 12.03
C PHE A 107 5.54 -14.18 11.75
N PRO A 108 4.49 -13.53 12.28
CA PRO A 108 4.27 -12.11 12.05
C PRO A 108 5.41 -11.28 12.63
N LYS A 109 5.81 -10.22 11.93
CA LYS A 109 6.71 -9.20 12.50
C LYS A 109 6.05 -8.56 13.73
N SER A 110 6.87 -8.07 14.67
CA SER A 110 6.39 -7.24 15.77
C SER A 110 5.72 -5.99 15.23
N ILE A 111 4.56 -5.64 15.79
CA ILE A 111 3.86 -4.42 15.41
C ILE A 111 4.64 -3.14 15.77
N HIS A 112 5.31 -3.14 16.92
CA HIS A 112 6.08 -1.98 17.39
C HIS A 112 7.27 -1.70 16.47
N LEU A 113 7.94 -2.77 16.01
CA LEU A 113 9.02 -2.65 15.03
C LEU A 113 8.53 -1.92 13.76
N VAL A 114 7.38 -2.32 13.22
CA VAL A 114 6.86 -1.70 12.01
C VAL A 114 6.38 -0.27 12.25
N GLN A 115 5.75 0.03 13.39
CA GLN A 115 5.38 1.41 13.75
C GLN A 115 6.60 2.33 13.81
N ASP A 116 7.70 1.88 14.42
CA ASP A 116 8.91 2.68 14.52
C ASP A 116 9.63 2.80 13.17
N CYS A 117 9.60 1.77 12.32
CA CYS A 117 10.07 1.91 10.93
C CYS A 117 9.31 3.02 10.18
N LEU A 118 7.98 3.06 10.33
CA LEU A 118 7.16 4.11 9.70
C LEU A 118 7.49 5.50 10.24
N ARG A 119 7.70 5.64 11.57
CA ARG A 119 8.11 6.92 12.19
C ARG A 119 9.48 7.39 11.72
N VAL A 120 10.47 6.48 11.65
CA VAL A 120 11.84 6.79 11.20
C VAL A 120 11.83 7.21 9.72
N SER A 121 10.97 6.61 8.90
CA SER A 121 10.73 7.05 7.52
C SER A 121 10.01 8.39 7.41
N SER A 122 9.74 9.07 8.53
CA SER A 122 9.10 10.39 8.60
C SER A 122 7.73 10.43 7.93
N ILE A 123 6.94 9.37 8.09
CA ILE A 123 5.62 9.29 7.46
C ILE A 123 4.67 10.39 7.94
N GLY A 124 4.15 11.17 6.99
CA GLY A 124 3.15 12.18 7.23
C GLY A 124 1.81 11.59 7.69
N LYS A 125 0.93 12.43 8.25
CA LYS A 125 -0.39 12.00 8.73
C LYS A 125 -1.35 11.58 7.61
N SER A 126 -1.09 11.99 6.36
CA SER A 126 -1.94 11.74 5.19
C SER A 126 -1.27 10.83 4.15
N ASP A 127 -0.11 10.26 4.47
CA ASP A 127 0.69 9.49 3.50
C ASP A 127 0.12 8.08 3.29
N THR A 128 0.59 7.43 2.23
CA THR A 128 0.20 6.05 1.90
C THR A 128 1.38 5.09 2.10
N VAL A 129 1.14 4.03 2.86
CA VAL A 129 2.11 2.95 3.09
C VAL A 129 1.89 1.85 2.07
N LEU A 130 2.94 1.42 1.39
CA LEU A 130 2.90 0.25 0.50
C LEU A 130 3.73 -0.90 1.09
N ASP A 131 3.14 -2.08 1.16
CA ASP A 131 3.84 -3.31 1.53
C ASP A 131 3.39 -4.45 0.60
N TYR A 132 4.27 -4.80 -0.33
CA TYR A 132 4.02 -5.83 -1.33
C TYR A 132 4.30 -7.26 -0.83
N PHE A 133 4.63 -7.41 0.46
CA PHE A 133 4.72 -8.69 1.16
C PHE A 133 3.90 -8.63 2.46
N GLY A 134 2.59 -8.39 2.31
CA GLY A 134 1.70 -8.02 3.41
C GLY A 134 1.66 -9.02 4.57
N GLY A 135 1.94 -10.29 4.30
CA GLY A 135 1.99 -11.39 5.24
C GLY A 135 0.72 -11.45 6.09
N SER A 136 0.92 -11.50 7.40
CA SER A 136 -0.19 -11.44 8.36
C SER A 136 -0.90 -10.08 8.45
N GLY A 137 -0.49 -9.04 7.72
CA GLY A 137 -1.04 -7.68 7.79
C GLY A 137 -0.46 -6.80 8.91
N THR A 138 0.80 -7.02 9.31
CA THR A 138 1.44 -6.21 10.38
C THR A 138 1.53 -4.73 9.99
N THR A 139 1.83 -4.42 8.72
CA THR A 139 2.01 -3.04 8.25
C THR A 139 0.71 -2.24 8.23
N ALA A 140 -0.40 -2.82 7.77
CA ALA A 140 -1.71 -2.19 7.89
C ALA A 140 -2.08 -1.95 9.35
N HIS A 141 -1.86 -2.93 10.23
CA HIS A 141 -2.14 -2.78 11.65
C HIS A 141 -1.29 -1.64 12.27
N ALA A 142 0.01 -1.58 11.99
CA ALA A 142 0.86 -0.48 12.44
C ALA A 142 0.33 0.89 11.97
N THR A 143 -0.10 0.99 10.71
CA THR A 143 -0.70 2.21 10.14
C THR A 143 -1.99 2.60 10.84
N ILE A 144 -2.89 1.64 11.09
CA ILE A 144 -4.13 1.84 11.85
C ILE A 144 -3.84 2.34 13.26
N ASN A 145 -2.81 1.78 13.93
CA ASN A 145 -2.42 2.22 15.27
C ASN A 145 -1.87 3.64 15.28
N LEU A 146 -1.05 4.01 14.29
CA LEU A 146 -0.57 5.39 14.17
C LEU A 146 -1.73 6.37 13.95
N ASN A 147 -2.66 6.05 13.05
CA ASN A 147 -3.86 6.89 12.85
C ASN A 147 -4.71 7.02 14.12
N ARG A 148 -4.79 5.96 14.94
CA ARG A 148 -5.47 6.02 16.24
C ARG A 148 -4.73 6.93 17.23
N GLU A 149 -3.40 6.86 17.25
CA GLU A 149 -2.55 7.56 18.20
C GLU A 149 -2.50 9.07 17.93
N ASP A 150 -2.40 9.47 16.66
CA ASP A 150 -2.17 10.87 16.28
C ASP A 150 -3.31 11.50 15.46
N GLU A 151 -4.47 10.84 15.41
CA GLU A 151 -5.65 11.25 14.64
C GLU A 151 -5.34 11.46 13.15
N GLY A 152 -4.35 10.72 12.62
CA GLY A 152 -4.00 10.73 11.20
C GLY A 152 -5.00 10.02 10.29
N ASN A 153 -4.83 10.24 8.99
CA ASN A 153 -5.63 9.66 7.92
C ASN A 153 -4.74 8.92 6.89
N ARG A 154 -3.67 8.27 7.38
CA ARG A 154 -2.75 7.47 6.56
C ARG A 154 -3.49 6.33 5.89
N LYS A 155 -3.15 6.05 4.64
CA LYS A 155 -3.66 4.92 3.88
C LYS A 155 -2.62 3.81 3.83
N TYR A 156 -3.06 2.61 3.50
CA TYR A 156 -2.14 1.50 3.23
C TYR A 156 -2.62 0.70 2.01
N ILE A 157 -1.64 0.13 1.30
CA ILE A 157 -1.83 -0.82 0.21
C ILE A 157 -0.99 -2.04 0.56
N LEU A 158 -1.63 -3.20 0.57
CA LEU A 158 -0.98 -4.48 0.82
C LEU A 158 -1.13 -5.35 -0.42
N VAL A 159 -0.07 -6.05 -0.80
CA VAL A 159 -0.11 -7.16 -1.77
C VAL A 159 0.24 -8.44 -1.04
N GLU A 160 -0.52 -9.49 -1.31
CA GLU A 160 -0.29 -10.81 -0.73
C GLU A 160 -0.73 -11.91 -1.71
N MET A 161 0.04 -13.00 -1.72
CA MET A 161 -0.21 -14.23 -2.43
C MET A 161 -0.29 -15.37 -1.41
N GLY A 162 -1.46 -15.97 -1.26
CA GLY A 162 -1.62 -17.21 -0.49
C GLY A 162 -2.85 -17.23 0.42
N HIS A 163 -3.17 -18.43 0.91
CA HIS A 163 -4.35 -18.71 1.72
C HIS A 163 -4.37 -17.97 3.08
N HIS A 164 -3.24 -17.42 3.54
CA HIS A 164 -3.20 -16.61 4.76
C HIS A 164 -3.85 -15.23 4.60
N PHE A 165 -4.17 -14.81 3.37
CA PHE A 165 -4.99 -13.64 3.12
C PHE A 165 -6.35 -13.75 3.85
N ASP A 166 -7.07 -14.84 3.63
CA ASP A 166 -8.41 -15.06 4.19
C ASP A 166 -8.38 -15.49 5.66
N THR A 167 -7.35 -16.24 6.06
CA THR A 167 -7.27 -16.81 7.42
C THR A 167 -6.62 -15.87 8.44
N ALA A 168 -5.72 -14.97 8.01
CA ALA A 168 -4.97 -14.11 8.92
C ALA A 168 -5.03 -12.62 8.58
N LEU A 169 -4.70 -12.23 7.34
CA LEU A 169 -4.59 -10.83 6.95
C LEU A 169 -5.92 -10.08 7.12
N ILE A 170 -6.97 -10.52 6.41
CA ILE A 170 -8.28 -9.85 6.48
C ILE A 170 -8.87 -9.88 7.90
N PRO A 171 -8.88 -11.02 8.62
CA PRO A 171 -9.32 -11.06 10.02
C PRO A 171 -8.53 -10.12 10.93
N ARG A 172 -7.20 -10.04 10.78
CA ARG A 172 -6.36 -9.12 11.57
C ARG A 172 -6.73 -7.68 11.33
N ILE A 173 -6.88 -7.26 10.07
CA ILE A 173 -7.22 -5.86 9.75
C ILE A 173 -8.60 -5.52 10.30
N LYS A 174 -9.62 -6.39 10.09
CA LYS A 174 -10.98 -6.18 10.66
C LYS A 174 -10.94 -5.98 12.17
N LYS A 175 -10.16 -6.80 12.89
CA LYS A 175 -10.01 -6.68 14.35
C LYS A 175 -9.18 -5.46 14.77
N ALA A 176 -8.13 -5.13 14.05
CA ALA A 176 -7.31 -3.95 14.30
C ALA A 176 -8.10 -2.64 14.14
N VAL A 177 -9.01 -2.57 13.17
CA VAL A 177 -9.94 -1.44 12.99
C VAL A 177 -10.93 -1.37 14.16
N TYR A 178 -11.48 -2.52 14.58
CA TYR A 178 -12.52 -2.58 15.60
C TYR A 178 -12.02 -2.20 17.01
N ALA A 179 -10.85 -2.71 17.42
CA ALA A 179 -10.29 -2.43 18.74
C ALA A 179 -8.76 -2.51 18.76
N GLU A 180 -8.14 -1.70 19.61
CA GLU A 180 -6.69 -1.70 19.82
C GLU A 180 -6.21 -2.97 20.54
N LYS A 181 -6.92 -3.38 21.60
CA LYS A 181 -6.47 -4.44 22.51
C LYS A 181 -7.37 -5.66 22.44
N TRP A 182 -6.75 -6.83 22.36
CA TRP A 182 -7.41 -8.12 22.24
C TRP A 182 -6.83 -9.14 23.21
N LYS A 183 -7.70 -10.00 23.74
CA LYS A 183 -7.34 -11.14 24.57
C LYS A 183 -8.32 -12.28 24.32
N ASP A 184 -7.82 -13.49 24.12
CA ASP A 184 -8.65 -14.68 23.86
C ASP A 184 -9.69 -14.46 22.74
N ALA A 185 -9.24 -13.82 21.65
CA ALA A 185 -10.04 -13.42 20.50
C ALA A 185 -11.18 -12.41 20.77
N LYS A 186 -11.25 -11.83 21.98
CA LYS A 186 -12.25 -10.83 22.40
C LYS A 186 -11.63 -9.44 22.56
N PRO A 187 -12.36 -8.37 22.22
CA PRO A 187 -11.89 -7.00 22.37
C PRO A 187 -11.89 -6.62 23.86
N VAL A 188 -10.80 -6.01 24.32
CA VAL A 188 -10.67 -5.50 25.69
C VAL A 188 -11.29 -4.10 25.81
N SER A 189 -11.12 -3.27 24.78
CA SER A 189 -11.68 -1.92 24.67
C SER A 189 -12.57 -1.82 23.44
N ARG A 190 -13.83 -1.43 23.60
CA ARG A 190 -14.78 -1.26 22.49
C ARG A 190 -14.86 0.17 21.95
N GLU A 191 -14.32 1.13 22.70
CA GLU A 191 -14.38 2.57 22.38
C GLU A 191 -13.24 3.02 21.45
N SER A 192 -12.25 2.16 21.18
CA SER A 192 -11.04 2.46 20.39
C SER A 192 -11.19 2.20 18.89
N GLY A 193 -12.43 2.04 18.40
CA GLY A 193 -12.71 1.74 16.99
C GLY A 193 -12.42 2.94 16.09
N LEU A 194 -11.98 2.68 14.86
CA LEU A 194 -11.79 3.70 13.84
C LEU A 194 -12.79 3.53 12.69
N SER A 195 -13.27 4.64 12.14
CA SER A 195 -13.97 4.61 10.86
C SER A 195 -12.99 4.18 9.77
N HIS A 196 -13.29 3.08 9.08
CA HIS A 196 -12.36 2.51 8.12
C HIS A 196 -13.12 1.74 7.04
N ILE A 197 -12.67 1.88 5.79
CA ILE A 197 -13.13 1.07 4.66
C ILE A 197 -11.94 0.28 4.13
N ILE A 198 -12.16 -1.02 3.91
CA ILE A 198 -11.16 -1.91 3.32
C ILE A 198 -11.75 -2.37 1.99
N LYS A 199 -11.02 -2.11 0.91
CA LYS A 199 -11.27 -2.69 -0.40
C LYS A 199 -10.12 -3.62 -0.73
N TYR A 200 -10.43 -4.83 -1.20
CA TYR A 200 -9.43 -5.76 -1.70
C TYR A 200 -9.85 -6.22 -3.10
N GLN A 201 -8.86 -6.64 -3.87
CA GLN A 201 -9.02 -7.12 -5.23
C GLN A 201 -8.23 -8.42 -5.34
N ARG A 202 -8.75 -9.36 -6.11
CA ARG A 202 -8.02 -10.54 -6.55
C ARG A 202 -7.74 -10.36 -8.03
N ILE A 203 -6.49 -10.60 -8.41
CA ILE A 203 -6.04 -10.52 -9.79
C ILE A 203 -6.02 -11.95 -10.32
N GLU A 204 -6.46 -12.14 -11.56
CA GLU A 204 -6.36 -13.41 -12.28
C GLU A 204 -4.89 -13.83 -12.37
N SER A 205 -4.59 -15.10 -12.04
CA SER A 205 -3.23 -15.61 -12.19
C SER A 205 -2.94 -16.02 -13.64
N TYR A 206 -1.66 -16.14 -13.99
CA TYR A 206 -1.26 -16.66 -15.30
C TYR A 206 -1.83 -18.06 -15.58
N GLU A 207 -1.90 -18.92 -14.56
CA GLU A 207 -2.46 -20.27 -14.69
C GLU A 207 -3.97 -20.23 -14.91
N ASP A 208 -4.69 -19.35 -14.20
CA ASP A 208 -6.13 -19.15 -14.42
C ASP A 208 -6.40 -18.62 -15.83
N ALA A 209 -5.60 -17.66 -16.29
CA ALA A 209 -5.69 -17.09 -17.63
C ALA A 209 -5.55 -18.18 -18.70
N LEU A 210 -4.55 -19.07 -18.58
CA LEU A 210 -4.35 -20.20 -19.50
C LEU A 210 -5.52 -21.19 -19.49
N ASN A 211 -6.09 -21.49 -18.32
CA ASN A 211 -7.20 -22.45 -18.19
C ASN A 211 -8.53 -21.93 -18.74
N ASN A 212 -8.69 -20.60 -18.82
CA ASN A 212 -9.87 -19.96 -19.42
C ASN A 212 -9.70 -19.70 -20.92
N ILE A 213 -8.58 -20.10 -21.53
CA ILE A 213 -8.45 -20.06 -22.99
C ILE A 213 -9.32 -21.14 -23.61
N GLU A 214 -10.33 -20.71 -24.35
CA GLU A 214 -11.16 -21.56 -25.20
C GLU A 214 -10.68 -21.45 -26.65
N LEU A 215 -10.43 -22.61 -27.28
CA LEU A 215 -10.04 -22.69 -28.69
C LEU A 215 -11.26 -23.06 -29.53
N ASN A 216 -11.54 -22.26 -30.56
CA ASN A 216 -12.64 -22.54 -31.48
C ASN A 216 -12.37 -23.83 -32.29
N GLU A 217 -13.16 -24.89 -32.06
CA GLU A 217 -12.98 -26.21 -32.68
C GLU A 217 -13.09 -26.22 -34.21
N THR A 218 -13.64 -25.17 -34.82
CA THR A 218 -13.93 -25.13 -36.26
C THR A 218 -12.67 -24.97 -37.14
N GLU A 219 -11.54 -24.52 -36.59
CA GLU A 219 -10.28 -24.31 -37.32
C GLU A 219 -9.17 -25.32 -36.96
N HIS A 220 -9.45 -26.26 -36.04
CA HIS A 220 -8.50 -27.26 -35.54
C HIS A 220 -7.95 -28.26 -36.56
N LYS A 221 -8.49 -28.35 -37.79
CA LYS A 221 -8.02 -29.36 -38.77
C LYS A 221 -6.69 -29.03 -39.45
N ASN A 222 -6.12 -27.84 -39.28
CA ASN A 222 -4.90 -27.44 -40.01
C ASN A 222 -3.67 -27.14 -39.11
N LEU A 223 -3.78 -27.31 -37.80
CA LEU A 223 -2.77 -26.84 -36.82
C LEU A 223 -1.81 -27.94 -36.33
N LEU A 224 -1.50 -28.91 -37.18
CA LEU A 224 -0.32 -29.76 -36.98
C LEU A 224 0.79 -29.20 -37.86
N PHE A 225 1.98 -29.01 -37.26
CA PHE A 225 3.26 -28.59 -37.87
C PHE A 225 3.49 -27.07 -37.99
N ASP A 226 4.01 -26.43 -36.94
CA ASP A 226 5.42 -25.92 -36.87
C ASP A 226 5.58 -25.06 -35.60
N GLU A 227 6.59 -25.35 -34.76
CA GLU A 227 6.74 -24.81 -33.38
C GLU A 227 6.95 -23.28 -33.30
N HIS A 228 7.02 -22.57 -34.42
CA HIS A 228 7.36 -21.15 -34.48
C HIS A 228 6.22 -20.24 -35.00
N GLN A 229 5.01 -20.78 -35.25
CA GLN A 229 3.80 -20.01 -35.59
C GLN A 229 2.81 -19.80 -34.43
N LEU A 230 3.04 -20.45 -33.29
CA LEU A 230 2.12 -20.47 -32.15
C LEU A 230 1.84 -19.10 -31.52
N SER A 231 2.76 -18.13 -31.62
CA SER A 231 2.58 -16.80 -31.03
C SER A 231 1.63 -15.88 -31.80
N TYR A 232 1.47 -16.08 -33.12
CA TYR A 232 0.62 -15.24 -33.96
C TYR A 232 -0.73 -15.89 -34.30
N MET A 233 -0.87 -17.21 -34.13
CA MET A 233 -2.12 -17.94 -34.41
C MET A 233 -3.08 -17.99 -33.23
N LEU A 234 -2.61 -17.83 -31.99
CA LEU A 234 -3.50 -17.80 -30.82
C LEU A 234 -4.34 -16.52 -30.76
N GLU A 235 -3.89 -15.41 -31.36
CA GLU A 235 -4.60 -14.12 -31.30
C GLU A 235 -5.93 -14.11 -32.07
N SER A 236 -6.12 -14.89 -33.13
CA SER A 236 -7.42 -14.97 -33.83
C SER A 236 -8.37 -15.95 -33.16
N ASP A 237 -7.84 -17.08 -32.69
CA ASP A 237 -8.63 -18.28 -32.34
C ASP A 237 -9.11 -18.27 -30.88
N THR A 238 -8.49 -17.42 -30.05
CA THR A 238 -8.79 -17.28 -28.61
C THR A 238 -9.48 -15.96 -28.28
N ARG A 239 -9.74 -15.09 -29.25
CA ARG A 239 -10.30 -13.73 -29.03
C ARG A 239 -11.64 -13.68 -28.30
N GLU A 240 -12.38 -14.77 -28.31
CA GLU A 240 -13.67 -14.93 -27.63
C GLU A 240 -13.54 -15.65 -26.28
N SER A 241 -12.33 -16.07 -25.90
CA SER A 241 -12.07 -16.69 -24.60
C SER A 241 -12.44 -15.73 -23.46
N PRO A 242 -13.00 -16.25 -22.34
CA PRO A 242 -13.29 -15.45 -21.16
C PRO A 242 -12.10 -14.65 -20.60
N THR A 243 -10.85 -15.10 -20.80
CA THR A 243 -9.65 -14.33 -20.44
C THR A 243 -9.50 -13.03 -21.23
N PHE A 244 -9.97 -13.02 -22.48
CA PHE A 244 -9.79 -11.93 -23.45
C PHE A 244 -11.02 -11.03 -23.61
N LEU A 245 -11.94 -11.10 -22.64
CA LEU A 245 -13.22 -10.41 -22.62
C LEU A 245 -14.12 -10.80 -23.81
N ASN A 246 -15.05 -11.70 -23.54
CA ASN A 246 -16.08 -12.04 -24.52
C ASN A 246 -17.07 -10.86 -24.66
N ILE A 247 -17.09 -10.24 -25.84
CA ILE A 247 -17.96 -9.09 -26.15
C ILE A 247 -19.44 -9.45 -25.97
N SER A 248 -19.82 -10.70 -26.29
CA SER A 248 -21.21 -11.13 -26.14
C SER A 248 -21.67 -11.12 -24.67
N GLU A 249 -20.75 -11.35 -23.74
CA GLU A 249 -21.03 -11.35 -22.30
C GLU A 249 -21.14 -9.95 -21.70
N LEU A 250 -20.73 -8.90 -22.41
CA LEU A 250 -20.95 -7.51 -21.99
C LEU A 250 -22.43 -7.14 -21.96
N GLN A 251 -23.31 -7.93 -22.60
CA GLN A 251 -24.76 -7.80 -22.44
C GLN A 251 -25.23 -8.09 -21.01
N ASN A 252 -24.49 -8.91 -20.25
CA ASN A 252 -24.77 -9.23 -18.85
C ASN A 252 -23.54 -8.97 -17.97
N PRO A 253 -23.18 -7.69 -17.79
CA PRO A 253 -21.89 -7.34 -17.17
C PRO A 253 -21.80 -7.70 -15.68
N PHE A 254 -22.93 -8.03 -15.04
CA PHE A 254 -23.00 -8.38 -13.62
C PHE A 254 -22.90 -9.87 -13.32
N SER A 255 -22.91 -10.73 -14.35
CA SER A 255 -22.86 -12.18 -14.21
C SER A 255 -21.64 -12.82 -14.87
N TYR A 256 -20.66 -12.02 -15.29
CA TYR A 256 -19.42 -12.52 -15.89
C TYR A 256 -18.67 -13.43 -14.92
N GLN A 257 -18.18 -14.57 -15.42
CA GLN A 257 -17.56 -15.60 -14.62
C GLN A 257 -16.28 -16.11 -15.25
N LEU A 258 -15.28 -16.38 -14.42
CA LEU A 258 -14.04 -17.06 -14.80
C LEU A 258 -13.91 -18.36 -14.02
N ASN A 259 -13.19 -19.32 -14.59
CA ASN A 259 -12.87 -20.57 -13.94
C ASN A 259 -11.49 -20.48 -13.30
N ILE A 260 -11.43 -20.60 -11.99
CA ILE A 260 -10.21 -20.58 -11.20
C ILE A 260 -9.94 -22.01 -10.71
N ILE A 261 -8.68 -22.42 -10.68
CA ILE A 261 -8.32 -23.71 -10.08
C ILE A 261 -7.77 -23.48 -8.69
N GLU A 262 -8.53 -23.87 -7.67
CA GLU A 262 -8.06 -23.95 -6.28
C GLU A 262 -8.02 -25.42 -5.86
N ASP A 263 -6.90 -25.86 -5.26
CA ASP A 263 -6.72 -27.24 -4.77
C ASP A 263 -7.04 -28.34 -5.81
N MET A 264 -6.63 -28.14 -7.07
CA MET A 264 -6.92 -29.04 -8.20
C MET A 264 -8.42 -29.18 -8.54
N GLN A 265 -9.27 -28.29 -8.04
CA GLN A 265 -10.69 -28.23 -8.36
C GLN A 265 -11.03 -26.96 -9.13
N ARG A 266 -11.80 -27.11 -10.20
CA ARG A 266 -12.33 -25.98 -10.99
C ARG A 266 -13.46 -25.33 -10.19
N GLN A 267 -13.28 -24.07 -9.83
CA GLN A 267 -14.28 -23.23 -9.20
C GLN A 267 -14.64 -22.07 -10.12
N THR A 268 -15.92 -21.75 -10.20
CA THR A 268 -16.39 -20.61 -10.99
C THR A 268 -16.49 -19.39 -10.08
N GLN A 269 -15.83 -18.30 -10.46
CA GLN A 269 -15.79 -17.06 -9.68
C GLN A 269 -16.32 -15.90 -10.52
N SER A 270 -17.17 -15.06 -9.92
CA SER A 270 -17.71 -13.88 -10.57
C SER A 270 -16.65 -12.78 -10.69
N VAL A 271 -16.60 -12.11 -11.83
CA VAL A 271 -15.72 -10.97 -12.09
C VAL A 271 -16.54 -9.67 -12.05
N ASP A 272 -16.01 -8.66 -11.36
CA ASP A 272 -16.60 -7.32 -11.37
C ASP A 272 -16.07 -6.54 -12.59
N LEU A 273 -16.64 -6.81 -13.76
CA LEU A 273 -16.29 -6.11 -15.00
C LEU A 273 -16.38 -4.58 -14.88
N PRO A 274 -17.43 -4.00 -14.26
CA PRO A 274 -17.48 -2.57 -14.02
C PRO A 274 -16.26 -2.03 -13.28
N GLU A 275 -15.86 -2.70 -12.21
CA GLU A 275 -14.72 -2.28 -11.42
C GLU A 275 -13.39 -2.48 -12.17
N THR A 276 -13.22 -3.61 -12.87
CA THR A 276 -12.05 -3.88 -13.71
C THR A 276 -11.86 -2.79 -14.77
N PHE A 277 -12.92 -2.41 -15.47
CA PHE A 277 -12.86 -1.36 -16.50
C PHE A 277 -12.43 -0.01 -15.90
N ASN A 278 -12.94 0.36 -14.72
CA ASN A 278 -12.54 1.59 -14.06
C ASN A 278 -11.04 1.60 -13.73
N TYR A 279 -10.49 0.48 -13.25
CA TYR A 279 -9.06 0.38 -12.99
C TYR A 279 -8.22 0.48 -14.26
N LEU A 280 -8.61 -0.21 -15.32
CA LEU A 280 -7.93 -0.16 -16.62
C LEU A 280 -7.96 1.23 -17.24
N LEU A 281 -9.10 1.93 -17.12
CA LEU A 281 -9.25 3.30 -17.59
C LEU A 281 -8.43 4.29 -16.74
N GLY A 282 -8.05 3.92 -15.51
CA GLY A 282 -7.38 4.81 -14.57
C GLY A 282 -8.28 5.93 -14.05
N ILE A 283 -9.59 5.70 -13.99
CA ILE A 283 -10.54 6.73 -13.58
C ILE A 283 -10.47 7.01 -12.07
N SER A 284 -10.36 8.29 -11.73
CA SER A 284 -10.56 8.77 -10.36
C SER A 284 -12.06 8.87 -10.08
N VAL A 285 -12.66 7.77 -9.62
CA VAL A 285 -14.10 7.69 -9.31
C VAL A 285 -14.47 8.70 -8.21
N GLN A 286 -15.43 9.56 -8.51
CA GLN A 286 -16.00 10.53 -7.58
C GLN A 286 -17.33 10.03 -7.01
N THR A 287 -18.18 9.46 -7.86
CA THR A 287 -19.45 8.88 -7.43
C THR A 287 -19.68 7.53 -8.10
N ARG A 288 -20.31 6.63 -7.34
CA ARG A 288 -20.81 5.34 -7.79
C ARG A 288 -22.25 5.22 -7.33
N GLN A 289 -23.18 5.09 -8.27
CA GLN A 289 -24.61 5.03 -8.00
C GLN A 289 -25.19 3.73 -8.54
N CYS A 290 -26.02 3.08 -7.73
CA CYS A 290 -26.84 1.95 -8.16
C CYS A 290 -28.28 2.44 -8.23
N LEU A 291 -28.85 2.45 -9.42
CA LEU A 291 -30.23 2.84 -9.69
C LEU A 291 -30.98 1.63 -10.22
N ASN A 292 -32.28 1.59 -9.99
CA ASN A 292 -33.14 0.53 -10.49
C ASN A 292 -34.31 1.15 -11.25
N ASP A 293 -34.57 0.64 -12.44
CA ASP A 293 -35.78 0.91 -13.22
C ASP A 293 -36.58 -0.38 -13.31
N ASP A 294 -37.62 -0.52 -12.50
CA ASP A 294 -38.34 -1.77 -12.25
C ASP A 294 -37.41 -2.94 -11.89
N ASN A 295 -37.08 -3.80 -12.87
CA ASN A 295 -36.19 -4.96 -12.74
C ASN A 295 -34.81 -4.75 -13.37
N ARG A 296 -34.53 -3.57 -13.95
CA ARG A 296 -33.26 -3.25 -14.58
C ARG A 296 -32.35 -2.55 -13.60
N ARG A 297 -31.18 -3.13 -13.37
CA ARG A 297 -30.14 -2.55 -12.54
C ARG A 297 -29.22 -1.69 -13.40
N TYR A 298 -29.06 -0.44 -12.99
CA TYR A 298 -28.11 0.52 -13.54
C TYR A 298 -26.98 0.74 -12.54
N LEU A 299 -25.74 0.57 -12.99
CA LEU A 299 -24.57 0.91 -12.20
C LEU A 299 -23.80 2.02 -12.92
N VAL A 300 -23.80 3.19 -12.31
CA VAL A 300 -23.25 4.42 -12.90
C VAL A 300 -22.01 4.82 -12.13
N TYR A 301 -20.90 4.93 -12.85
CA TYR A 301 -19.66 5.51 -12.34
C TYR A 301 -19.46 6.89 -12.96
N ARG A 302 -19.08 7.84 -12.12
CA ARG A 302 -18.67 9.16 -12.56
C ARG A 302 -17.34 9.50 -11.93
N GLY A 303 -16.43 10.02 -12.74
CA GLY A 303 -15.10 10.38 -12.27
C GLY A 303 -14.34 11.18 -13.31
N MET A 304 -13.04 11.35 -13.04
CA MET A 304 -12.15 12.13 -13.90
C MET A 304 -10.99 11.29 -14.40
N VAL A 305 -10.63 11.49 -15.67
CA VAL A 305 -9.38 11.02 -16.28
C VAL A 305 -8.78 12.21 -17.00
N GLU A 306 -7.52 12.57 -16.68
CA GLU A 306 -6.78 13.66 -17.35
C GLU A 306 -7.59 14.96 -17.54
N GLN A 307 -8.33 15.38 -16.50
CA GLN A 307 -9.19 16.59 -16.47
C GLN A 307 -10.50 16.51 -17.25
N LYS A 308 -10.79 15.41 -17.94
CA LYS A 308 -12.10 15.15 -18.54
C LYS A 308 -12.99 14.38 -17.58
N THR A 309 -14.28 14.70 -17.60
CA THR A 309 -15.32 14.03 -16.82
C THR A 309 -15.86 12.84 -17.61
N PHE A 310 -15.72 11.66 -17.03
CA PHE A 310 -16.22 10.42 -17.61
C PHE A 310 -17.46 9.96 -16.84
N VAL A 311 -18.46 9.50 -17.58
CA VAL A 311 -19.61 8.76 -17.06
C VAL A 311 -19.64 7.39 -17.73
N ILE A 312 -19.73 6.33 -16.92
CA ILE A 312 -19.76 4.95 -17.40
C ILE A 312 -21.03 4.30 -16.84
N ILE A 313 -21.89 3.84 -17.73
CA ILE A 313 -23.19 3.27 -17.40
C ILE A 313 -23.21 1.78 -17.76
N TRP A 314 -23.39 0.95 -16.74
CA TRP A 314 -23.51 -0.49 -16.86
C TRP A 314 -24.96 -0.92 -16.64
N ARG A 315 -25.49 -1.76 -17.54
CA ARG A 315 -26.83 -2.35 -17.46
C ARG A 315 -26.88 -3.70 -18.16
N ALA A 316 -27.79 -4.58 -17.73
CA ALA A 316 -28.02 -5.84 -18.43
C ALA A 316 -28.94 -5.60 -19.64
N THR A 317 -28.44 -5.88 -20.85
CA THR A 317 -29.14 -5.64 -22.12
C THR A 317 -29.50 -6.91 -22.88
N GLU A 318 -29.32 -8.09 -22.27
CA GLU A 318 -29.70 -9.36 -22.89
C GLU A 318 -31.22 -9.40 -23.15
N GLY A 319 -31.60 -9.76 -24.38
CA GLY A 319 -33.00 -9.93 -24.77
C GLY A 319 -33.80 -8.63 -24.96
N TRP A 320 -33.14 -7.47 -25.00
CA TRP A 320 -33.83 -6.18 -25.18
C TRP A 320 -34.45 -6.03 -26.57
N ASN A 321 -35.68 -5.50 -26.59
CA ASN A 321 -36.42 -5.11 -27.80
C ASN A 321 -36.39 -3.57 -28.00
N GLU A 322 -36.97 -3.07 -29.10
CA GLU A 322 -36.99 -1.63 -29.42
C GLU A 322 -37.61 -0.75 -28.31
N GLN A 323 -38.65 -1.23 -27.62
CA GLN A 323 -39.28 -0.49 -26.51
C GLN A 323 -38.35 -0.42 -25.30
N ASP A 324 -37.54 -1.45 -25.08
CA ASP A 324 -36.58 -1.50 -23.98
C ASP A 324 -35.47 -0.47 -24.18
N TRP A 325 -35.02 -0.29 -25.42
CA TRP A 325 -34.06 0.75 -25.79
C TRP A 325 -34.63 2.15 -25.60
N GLU A 326 -35.88 2.39 -25.99
CA GLU A 326 -36.55 3.67 -25.72
C GLU A 326 -36.69 3.95 -24.22
N GLN A 327 -37.03 2.93 -23.41
CA GLN A 327 -37.09 3.03 -21.96
C GLN A 327 -35.72 3.37 -21.36
N ASP A 328 -34.64 2.72 -21.82
CA ASP A 328 -33.26 3.02 -21.41
C ASP A 328 -32.90 4.50 -21.63
N CYS A 329 -33.22 5.02 -22.82
CA CYS A 329 -32.95 6.41 -23.17
C CYS A 329 -33.74 7.38 -22.27
N ARG A 330 -35.04 7.14 -22.08
CA ARG A 330 -35.89 7.97 -21.20
C ARG A 330 -35.38 7.95 -19.77
N PHE A 331 -35.03 6.77 -19.24
CA PHE A 331 -34.55 6.64 -17.87
C PHE A 331 -33.24 7.42 -17.65
N ILE A 332 -32.30 7.32 -18.60
CA ILE A 332 -31.01 8.02 -18.56
C ILE A 332 -31.20 9.55 -18.61
N GLU A 333 -32.13 10.03 -19.43
CA GLU A 333 -32.47 11.45 -19.55
C GLU A 333 -33.18 11.99 -18.30
N GLU A 334 -34.19 11.28 -17.78
CA GLU A 334 -34.95 11.66 -16.59
C GLU A 334 -34.05 11.78 -15.35
N HIS A 335 -33.10 10.86 -15.20
CA HIS A 335 -32.12 10.85 -14.11
C HIS A 335 -30.89 11.71 -14.39
N LYS A 336 -30.81 12.33 -15.57
CA LYS A 336 -29.72 13.23 -15.99
C LYS A 336 -28.33 12.60 -15.82
N LEU A 337 -28.21 11.31 -16.10
CA LEU A 337 -26.99 10.55 -15.79
C LEU A 337 -25.77 11.02 -16.60
N THR A 338 -26.00 11.57 -17.79
CA THR A 338 -24.97 12.05 -18.71
C THR A 338 -24.66 13.55 -18.56
N GLU A 339 -25.40 14.29 -17.71
CA GLU A 339 -25.35 15.76 -17.67
C GLU A 339 -23.99 16.28 -17.18
N GLY A 340 -23.27 17.00 -18.05
CA GLY A 340 -21.96 17.58 -17.71
C GLY A 340 -20.80 16.58 -17.75
N ALA A 341 -20.98 15.44 -18.42
CA ALA A 341 -19.88 14.54 -18.78
C ALA A 341 -19.26 14.97 -20.12
N ASP A 342 -17.93 14.89 -20.23
CA ASP A 342 -17.23 15.08 -21.50
C ASP A 342 -17.27 13.81 -22.35
N GLU A 343 -17.23 12.65 -21.69
CA GLU A 343 -17.22 11.34 -22.31
C GLU A 343 -18.22 10.41 -21.61
N VAL A 344 -19.12 9.79 -22.37
CA VAL A 344 -20.13 8.85 -21.88
C VAL A 344 -19.89 7.48 -22.49
N TYR A 345 -19.73 6.47 -21.65
CA TYR A 345 -19.53 5.08 -22.05
C TYR A 345 -20.65 4.17 -21.56
N VAL A 346 -21.01 3.21 -22.40
CA VAL A 346 -22.07 2.23 -22.19
C VAL A 346 -21.58 0.83 -22.53
N ASN A 347 -22.00 -0.18 -21.76
CA ASN A 347 -21.52 -1.57 -21.89
C ASN A 347 -21.89 -2.28 -23.20
N THR A 348 -22.86 -1.77 -23.94
CA THR A 348 -23.27 -2.27 -25.25
C THR A 348 -23.69 -1.08 -26.12
N ASN A 349 -24.03 -1.34 -27.38
CA ASN A 349 -24.64 -0.34 -28.24
C ASN A 349 -25.80 0.36 -27.54
N SER A 350 -26.01 1.64 -27.83
CA SER A 350 -27.06 2.44 -27.22
C SER A 350 -27.63 3.43 -28.21
N ILE A 351 -28.90 3.76 -28.02
CA ILE A 351 -29.56 4.87 -28.73
C ILE A 351 -29.38 6.22 -28.00
N VAL A 352 -28.75 6.21 -26.82
CA VAL A 352 -28.50 7.41 -26.01
C VAL A 352 -27.59 8.36 -26.78
N PRO A 353 -27.95 9.66 -26.90
CA PRO A 353 -27.11 10.65 -27.57
C PRO A 353 -25.70 10.72 -26.98
N ASP A 354 -24.70 10.77 -27.87
CA ASP A 354 -23.26 10.91 -27.54
C ASP A 354 -22.65 9.77 -26.70
N ALA A 355 -23.40 8.71 -26.39
CA ALA A 355 -22.89 7.54 -25.67
C ALA A 355 -22.07 6.63 -26.60
N LYS A 356 -20.86 6.27 -26.16
CA LYS A 356 -19.94 5.40 -26.90
C LYS A 356 -19.97 3.98 -26.34
N PRO A 357 -19.97 2.94 -27.20
CA PRO A 357 -19.79 1.56 -26.73
C PRO A 357 -18.40 1.41 -26.10
N LEU A 358 -18.32 0.74 -24.96
CA LEU A 358 -17.05 0.54 -24.24
C LEU A 358 -16.22 -0.62 -24.80
N ASP A 359 -16.78 -1.51 -25.62
CA ASP A 359 -16.11 -2.72 -26.12
C ASP A 359 -14.76 -2.43 -26.79
N PRO A 360 -14.65 -1.45 -27.72
CA PRO A 360 -13.39 -1.17 -28.39
C PRO A 360 -12.33 -0.62 -27.42
N LEU A 361 -12.76 0.20 -26.46
CA LEU A 361 -11.88 0.81 -25.48
C LEU A 361 -11.42 -0.21 -24.43
N PHE A 362 -12.34 -1.04 -23.93
CA PHE A 362 -12.05 -2.09 -22.95
C PHE A 362 -11.05 -3.08 -23.55
N LYS A 363 -11.28 -3.56 -24.78
CA LYS A 363 -10.31 -4.43 -25.47
C LYS A 363 -8.96 -3.74 -25.60
N LYS A 364 -8.92 -2.51 -26.08
CA LYS A 364 -7.66 -1.77 -26.18
C LYS A 364 -6.90 -1.75 -24.85
N LEU A 365 -7.58 -1.40 -23.75
CA LEU A 365 -6.97 -1.26 -22.43
C LEU A 365 -6.51 -2.61 -21.81
N MET A 366 -7.13 -3.73 -22.19
CA MET A 366 -6.69 -5.06 -21.75
C MET A 366 -5.37 -5.50 -22.43
N PHE A 367 -5.08 -5.00 -23.63
CA PHE A 367 -3.97 -5.47 -24.48
C PHE A 367 -2.85 -4.44 -24.68
N THR A 368 -2.97 -3.25 -24.09
CA THR A 368 -1.92 -2.20 -24.07
C THR A 368 -1.28 -2.11 -22.70
#